data_AF-A0A538Q5K2-F1
#
_entry.id   AF-A0A538Q5K2-F1
#
_cell.length_a   1.000
_cell.length_b   1.000
_cell.length_c   1.000
_cell.angle_alpha   90.00
_cell.angle_beta   90.00
_cell.angle_gamma   90.00
#
_symmetry.space_group_name_H-M   'P 1'
#
loop_
_entity.id
_entity.type
_entity.pdbx_description
1 polymer ?
#
loop_
_entity_poly.entity_id
_entity_poly.type
_entity_poly.pdbx_seq_one_letter_code
_entity_poly.pdbx_strand_id
1 'polypeptide(L)'
;MRIVDLNKLALDLVAMDFSNGHAPSNGGPTKTSRALAIIHLAARDAYARVTSAYAPKLQGLAAPHAGIGPGDADGQAAAVGAGIRAVTVLYPDFGAFIAAQSPALTAGLNPAAVMYGGEVANAWLASRHDDGSSQPQLDSLFSAEPGHHRPDPVSNRPSLGRAWGRVTPFVISSVTADEPLGPPPALTTKAYADAYDDVFVNGRNNIAERTPEFRDHAAIGIFWGYDGSSRLGTPPRLYNQIVVSTTEFAALAAKDQLNVLAAINAAMADAGIAAWHWKYVYDLCWARPPAIRSPGPWPALPERTSRRTSRPIRRVMRPSAPLASRPSPGCSRSGPAISSPRSCPMSSTAPRWTTTASSGRAGSRSSRWNRASR
;
A
#
# COMPACT_ATOMS: atom_id res chain seq x y z
N MET A 1 24.00 0.14 2.05
CA MET A 1 23.77 1.60 2.16
C MET A 1 22.99 2.13 0.97
N ARG A 2 23.52 2.06 -0.26
CA ARG A 2 22.89 2.65 -1.47
C ARG A 2 21.45 2.22 -1.78
N ILE A 3 21.05 0.98 -1.47
CA ILE A 3 19.66 0.50 -1.65
C ILE A 3 18.69 1.20 -0.69
N VAL A 4 19.12 1.45 0.54
CA VAL A 4 18.34 2.19 1.54
C VAL A 4 18.22 3.65 1.16
N ASP A 5 19.30 4.23 0.62
CA ASP A 5 19.30 5.61 0.12
C ASP A 5 18.38 5.77 -1.10
N LEU A 6 18.33 4.78 -2.00
CA LEU A 6 17.36 4.73 -3.10
C LEU A 6 15.92 4.68 -2.57
N ASN A 7 15.64 3.83 -1.58
CA ASN A 7 14.32 3.78 -0.94
C ASN A 7 13.97 5.14 -0.33
N LYS A 8 14.91 5.77 0.39
CA LYS A 8 14.72 7.10 0.97
C LYS A 8 14.39 8.14 -0.10
N LEU A 9 15.11 8.15 -1.22
CA LEU A 9 14.81 9.03 -2.36
C LEU A 9 13.37 8.83 -2.85
N ALA A 10 12.91 7.59 -3.01
CA ALA A 10 11.54 7.29 -3.42
C ALA A 10 10.51 7.81 -2.40
N LEU A 11 10.77 7.64 -1.10
CA LEU A 11 9.88 8.13 -0.03
C LEU A 11 9.85 9.66 0.10
N ASP A 12 10.98 10.33 -0.17
CA ASP A 12 11.06 11.78 -0.17
C ASP A 12 10.29 12.35 -1.38
N LEU A 13 10.36 11.70 -2.55
CA LEU A 13 9.53 12.04 -3.71
C LEU A 13 8.05 11.87 -3.42
N VAL A 14 7.64 10.78 -2.76
CA VAL A 14 6.27 10.63 -2.29
C VAL A 14 5.87 11.79 -1.39
N ALA A 15 6.69 12.19 -0.42
CA ALA A 15 6.33 13.31 0.46
C ALA A 15 6.23 14.64 -0.29
N MET A 16 7.13 14.91 -1.23
CA MET A 16 7.12 16.12 -2.06
C MET A 16 5.93 16.19 -3.02
N ASP A 17 5.49 15.05 -3.56
CA ASP A 17 4.35 14.95 -4.47
C ASP A 17 3.03 15.43 -3.83
N PHE A 18 2.91 15.36 -2.50
CA PHE A 18 1.75 15.90 -1.75
C PHE A 18 1.96 17.29 -1.17
N SER A 19 3.07 17.96 -1.49
CA SER A 19 3.52 19.19 -0.81
C SER A 19 3.42 20.45 -1.68
N ASN A 20 3.50 21.62 -1.04
CA ASN A 20 3.75 22.92 -1.68
C ASN A 20 2.75 23.33 -2.77
N GLY A 21 1.50 22.86 -2.70
CA GLY A 21 0.48 23.17 -3.71
C GLY A 21 0.67 22.44 -5.04
N HIS A 22 1.59 21.47 -5.09
CA HIS A 22 1.77 20.59 -6.24
C HIS A 22 0.53 19.71 -6.46
N ALA A 23 0.14 19.54 -7.71
CA ALA A 23 -0.88 18.58 -8.10
C ALA A 23 -0.20 17.20 -8.22
N PRO A 24 -0.49 16.23 -7.32
CA PRO A 24 0.32 15.03 -7.23
C PRO A 24 0.31 14.20 -8.51
N SER A 25 1.49 13.91 -9.06
CA SER A 25 1.69 13.01 -10.20
C SER A 25 1.24 11.58 -9.86
N ASN A 26 1.55 11.11 -8.65
CA ASN A 26 1.15 9.81 -8.11
C ASN A 26 0.18 9.96 -6.93
N GLY A 27 -0.87 10.75 -7.15
CA GLY A 27 -1.88 11.08 -6.15
C GLY A 27 -2.62 9.89 -5.54
N GLY A 28 -2.84 10.00 -4.24
CA GLY A 28 -3.54 9.01 -3.43
C GLY A 28 -2.68 7.78 -3.06
N PRO A 29 -3.15 6.96 -2.11
CA PRO A 29 -2.47 5.73 -1.70
C PRO A 29 -2.32 4.73 -2.85
N THR A 30 -3.22 4.78 -3.82
CA THR A 30 -3.27 3.93 -5.01
C THR A 30 -2.07 4.13 -5.91
N LYS A 31 -1.95 5.28 -6.58
CA LYS A 31 -0.83 5.55 -7.50
C LYS A 31 0.51 5.55 -6.78
N THR A 32 0.58 6.00 -5.52
CA THR A 32 1.81 5.92 -4.74
C THR A 32 2.28 4.47 -4.56
N SER A 33 1.40 3.54 -4.15
CA SER A 33 1.77 2.13 -3.99
C SER A 33 2.26 1.50 -5.30
N ARG A 34 1.61 1.82 -6.43
CA ARG A 34 2.04 1.39 -7.77
C ARG A 34 3.44 1.92 -8.12
N ALA A 35 3.70 3.21 -7.89
CA ALA A 35 4.99 3.82 -8.17
C ALA A 35 6.11 3.13 -7.39
N LEU A 36 5.92 2.95 -6.07
CA LEU A 36 6.89 2.25 -5.22
C LEU A 36 7.10 0.79 -5.66
N ALA A 37 6.03 0.07 -6.03
CA ALA A 37 6.15 -1.29 -6.53
C ALA A 37 7.03 -1.37 -7.79
N ILE A 38 6.80 -0.48 -8.78
CA ILE A 38 7.59 -0.44 -10.02
C ILE A 38 9.07 -0.14 -9.71
N ILE A 39 9.35 0.85 -8.86
CA ILE A 39 10.72 1.25 -8.49
C ILE A 39 11.48 0.07 -7.88
N HIS A 40 10.88 -0.61 -6.90
CA HIS A 40 11.56 -1.69 -6.18
C HIS A 40 11.61 -3.01 -6.96
N LEU A 41 10.59 -3.33 -7.76
CA LEU A 41 10.61 -4.51 -8.64
C LEU A 41 11.65 -4.35 -9.75
N ALA A 42 11.77 -3.16 -10.34
CA ALA A 42 12.81 -2.86 -11.32
C ALA A 42 14.22 -2.99 -10.71
N ALA A 43 14.44 -2.43 -9.52
CA ALA A 43 15.71 -2.55 -8.81
C ALA A 43 16.06 -4.02 -8.47
N ARG A 44 15.07 -4.78 -7.97
CA ARG A 44 15.20 -6.21 -7.67
C ARG A 44 15.59 -7.01 -8.90
N ASP A 45 14.88 -6.83 -10.00
CA ASP A 45 15.06 -7.63 -11.22
C ASP A 45 16.35 -7.26 -11.96
N ALA A 46 16.77 -5.99 -11.90
CA ALA A 46 18.08 -5.58 -12.41
C ALA A 46 19.22 -6.30 -11.66
N TYR A 47 19.15 -6.34 -10.33
CA TYR A 47 20.10 -7.12 -9.52
C TYR A 47 20.04 -8.61 -9.85
N ALA A 48 18.83 -9.17 -9.95
CA ALA A 48 18.58 -10.57 -10.29
C ALA A 48 19.26 -10.95 -11.60
N ARG A 49 19.14 -10.07 -12.60
CA ARG A 49 19.60 -10.36 -13.95
C ARG A 49 21.11 -10.25 -14.11
N VAL A 50 21.75 -9.34 -13.36
CA VAL A 50 23.22 -9.22 -13.33
C VAL A 50 23.84 -10.38 -12.55
N THR A 51 23.34 -10.66 -11.33
CA THR A 51 23.98 -11.62 -10.42
C THR A 51 23.52 -13.06 -10.61
N SER A 52 22.38 -13.27 -11.27
CA SER A 52 21.67 -14.56 -11.30
C SER A 52 21.37 -15.15 -9.92
N ALA A 53 21.35 -14.32 -8.87
CA ALA A 53 21.12 -14.77 -7.49
C ALA A 53 19.71 -15.31 -7.25
N TYR A 54 18.73 -14.87 -8.03
CA TYR A 54 17.35 -15.32 -8.02
C TYR A 54 16.69 -15.02 -9.37
N ALA A 55 15.52 -15.61 -9.62
CA ALA A 55 14.79 -15.38 -10.86
C ALA A 55 14.18 -13.96 -10.90
N PRO A 56 14.31 -13.23 -12.03
CA PRO A 56 13.58 -11.98 -12.23
C PRO A 56 12.08 -12.27 -12.30
N LYS A 57 11.28 -11.32 -11.80
CA LYS A 57 9.82 -11.42 -11.84
C LYS A 57 9.31 -11.10 -13.25
N LEU A 58 9.85 -10.07 -13.89
CA LEU A 58 9.56 -9.74 -15.28
C LEU A 58 10.29 -10.71 -16.21
N GLN A 59 9.53 -11.38 -17.06
CA GLN A 59 10.06 -12.29 -18.08
C GLN A 59 10.59 -11.50 -19.29
N GLY A 60 11.56 -12.07 -20.01
CA GLY A 60 12.07 -11.48 -21.24
C GLY A 60 13.02 -10.30 -21.06
N LEU A 61 13.56 -10.08 -19.87
CA LEU A 61 14.60 -9.07 -19.64
C LEU A 61 15.86 -9.37 -20.46
N ALA A 62 16.39 -8.34 -21.12
CA ALA A 62 17.63 -8.40 -21.89
C ALA A 62 18.79 -8.94 -21.02
N ALA A 63 19.77 -9.59 -21.65
CA ALA A 63 20.98 -9.98 -20.94
C ALA A 63 21.84 -8.74 -20.57
N PRO A 64 22.62 -8.78 -19.47
CA PRO A 64 23.57 -7.71 -19.18
C PRO A 64 24.57 -7.52 -20.32
N HIS A 65 24.91 -6.26 -20.61
CA HIS A 65 25.90 -5.88 -21.61
C HIS A 65 27.32 -6.32 -21.22
N ALA A 66 28.22 -6.36 -22.22
CA ALA A 66 29.64 -6.58 -21.99
C ALA A 66 30.22 -5.51 -21.03
N GLY A 67 31.11 -5.94 -20.12
CA GLY A 67 31.69 -5.06 -19.10
C GLY A 67 30.89 -4.96 -17.79
N ILE A 68 29.79 -5.71 -17.68
CA ILE A 68 29.05 -5.91 -16.43
C ILE A 68 29.41 -7.30 -15.89
N GLY A 69 30.10 -7.35 -14.76
CA GLY A 69 30.41 -8.59 -14.07
C GLY A 69 29.20 -9.14 -13.30
N PRO A 70 29.15 -10.45 -13.02
CA PRO A 70 28.05 -11.06 -12.26
C PRO A 70 28.15 -10.79 -10.74
N GLY A 71 29.02 -9.89 -10.32
CA GLY A 71 29.31 -9.62 -8.91
C GLY A 71 28.26 -8.74 -8.24
N ASP A 72 28.23 -8.79 -6.91
CA ASP A 72 27.31 -7.99 -6.09
C ASP A 72 27.46 -6.48 -6.33
N ALA A 73 28.68 -5.99 -6.58
CA ALA A 73 28.93 -4.58 -6.88
C ALA A 73 28.19 -4.09 -8.14
N ASP A 74 28.28 -4.85 -9.23
CA ASP A 74 27.58 -4.52 -10.48
C ASP A 74 26.07 -4.79 -10.37
N GLY A 75 25.67 -5.80 -9.61
CA GLY A 75 24.25 -6.04 -9.29
C GLY A 75 23.62 -4.86 -8.54
N GLN A 76 24.29 -4.33 -7.52
CA GLN A 76 23.85 -3.14 -6.79
C GLN A 76 23.85 -1.89 -7.69
N ALA A 77 24.84 -1.76 -8.59
CA ALA A 77 24.89 -0.68 -9.56
C ALA A 77 23.68 -0.68 -10.52
N ALA A 78 23.33 -1.86 -11.03
CA ALA A 78 22.14 -2.03 -11.86
C ALA A 78 20.84 -1.75 -11.07
N ALA A 79 20.75 -2.20 -9.82
CA ALA A 79 19.60 -1.91 -8.96
C ALA A 79 19.39 -0.40 -8.74
N VAL A 80 20.47 0.33 -8.44
CA VAL A 80 20.43 1.79 -8.25
C VAL A 80 20.06 2.50 -9.55
N GLY A 81 20.65 2.11 -10.68
CA GLY A 81 20.33 2.68 -11.99
C GLY A 81 18.86 2.46 -12.38
N ALA A 82 18.32 1.27 -12.12
CA ALA A 82 16.92 0.95 -12.33
C ALA A 82 16.01 1.83 -11.47
N GLY A 83 16.32 1.96 -10.18
CA GLY A 83 15.58 2.80 -9.26
C GLY A 83 15.56 4.27 -9.68
N ILE A 84 16.73 4.84 -10.01
CA ILE A 84 16.85 6.24 -10.47
C ILE A 84 16.00 6.45 -11.73
N ARG A 85 16.12 5.57 -12.73
CA ARG A 85 15.33 5.68 -13.95
C ARG A 85 13.84 5.59 -13.69
N ALA A 86 13.40 4.65 -12.84
CA ALA A 86 12.00 4.51 -12.47
C ALA A 86 11.45 5.76 -11.79
N VAL A 87 12.16 6.33 -10.81
CA VAL A 87 11.72 7.58 -10.16
C VAL A 87 11.71 8.76 -11.12
N THR A 88 12.67 8.87 -12.04
CA THR A 88 12.70 9.96 -13.04
C THR A 88 11.47 9.92 -13.95
N VAL A 89 11.02 8.74 -14.36
CA VAL A 89 9.84 8.60 -15.22
C VAL A 89 8.54 8.77 -14.44
N LEU A 90 8.47 8.25 -13.21
CA LEU A 90 7.25 8.29 -12.40
C LEU A 90 7.01 9.65 -11.73
N TYR A 91 8.07 10.44 -11.51
CA TYR A 91 8.03 11.75 -10.85
C TYR A 91 8.70 12.84 -11.71
N PRO A 92 8.16 13.13 -12.92
CA PRO A 92 8.81 14.02 -13.88
C PRO A 92 8.99 15.45 -13.35
N ASP A 93 8.06 15.93 -12.53
CA ASP A 93 8.08 17.28 -11.94
C ASP A 93 9.25 17.50 -10.96
N PHE A 94 9.84 16.42 -10.47
CA PHE A 94 10.95 16.44 -9.51
C PHE A 94 12.30 16.12 -10.18
N GLY A 95 12.39 16.23 -11.51
CA GLY A 95 13.60 15.91 -12.27
C GLY A 95 14.86 16.63 -11.76
N ALA A 96 14.76 17.92 -11.39
CA ALA A 96 15.89 18.67 -10.85
C ALA A 96 16.36 18.13 -9.48
N PHE A 97 15.42 17.75 -8.61
CA PHE A 97 15.74 17.15 -7.31
C PHE A 97 16.40 15.77 -7.50
N ILE A 98 15.85 14.94 -8.38
CA ILE A 98 16.41 13.62 -8.69
C ILE A 98 17.81 13.75 -9.28
N ALA A 99 18.01 14.68 -10.22
CA ALA A 99 19.31 14.96 -10.83
C ALA A 99 20.35 15.43 -9.80
N ALA A 100 19.93 16.17 -8.76
CA ALA A 100 20.83 16.57 -7.68
C ALA A 100 21.23 15.41 -6.74
N GLN A 101 20.34 14.44 -6.52
CA GLN A 101 20.61 13.29 -5.64
C GLN A 101 21.33 12.13 -6.35
N SER A 102 21.13 11.98 -7.65
CA SER A 102 21.64 10.85 -8.45
C SER A 102 23.17 10.70 -8.39
N PRO A 103 24.00 11.77 -8.46
CA PRO A 103 25.46 11.63 -8.41
C PRO A 103 25.97 10.98 -7.13
N ALA A 104 25.36 11.28 -5.98
CA ALA A 104 25.75 10.67 -4.71
C ALA A 104 25.40 9.17 -4.67
N LEU A 105 24.27 8.79 -5.27
CA LEU A 105 23.84 7.40 -5.36
C LEU A 105 24.71 6.58 -6.32
N THR A 106 25.18 7.18 -7.41
CA THR A 106 25.95 6.48 -8.47
C THR A 106 27.47 6.63 -8.34
N ALA A 107 27.96 7.44 -7.40
CA ALA A 107 29.40 7.65 -7.19
C ALA A 107 30.15 6.33 -6.98
N GLY A 108 31.14 6.07 -7.85
CA GLY A 108 31.98 4.87 -7.82
C GLY A 108 31.29 3.58 -8.25
N LEU A 109 30.09 3.65 -8.83
CA LEU A 109 29.43 2.50 -9.45
C LEU A 109 29.87 2.33 -10.90
N ASN A 110 29.83 1.09 -11.41
CA ASN A 110 30.06 0.80 -12.81
C ASN A 110 28.98 1.49 -13.69
N PRO A 111 29.34 2.45 -14.56
CA PRO A 111 28.38 3.18 -15.37
C PRO A 111 27.60 2.27 -16.33
N ALA A 112 28.23 1.20 -16.85
CA ALA A 112 27.55 0.24 -17.73
C ALA A 112 26.43 -0.50 -16.99
N ALA A 113 26.67 -0.90 -15.75
CA ALA A 113 25.67 -1.53 -14.90
C ALA A 113 24.52 -0.57 -14.56
N VAL A 114 24.82 0.70 -14.24
CA VAL A 114 23.81 1.74 -13.98
C VAL A 114 22.92 1.95 -15.22
N MET A 115 23.51 2.07 -16.41
CA MET A 115 22.77 2.22 -17.67
C MET A 115 21.87 1.01 -17.94
N TYR A 116 22.40 -0.20 -17.78
CA TYR A 116 21.64 -1.44 -17.92
C TYR A 116 20.46 -1.50 -16.93
N GLY A 117 20.66 -1.07 -15.68
CA GLY A 117 19.57 -0.90 -14.72
C GLY A 117 18.45 -0.02 -15.26
N GLY A 118 18.79 1.09 -15.91
CA GLY A 118 17.82 1.97 -16.57
C GLY A 118 17.01 1.28 -17.67
N GLU A 119 17.62 0.37 -18.44
CA GLU A 119 16.90 -0.44 -19.44
C GLU A 119 15.89 -1.39 -18.78
N VAL A 120 16.27 -2.03 -17.68
CA VAL A 120 15.37 -2.89 -16.90
C VAL A 120 14.19 -2.11 -16.33
N ALA A 121 14.42 -0.88 -15.85
CA ALA A 121 13.35 0.01 -15.42
C ALA A 121 12.40 0.40 -16.56
N ASN A 122 12.93 0.68 -17.74
CA ASN A 122 12.11 0.93 -18.93
C ASN A 122 11.26 -0.29 -19.31
N ALA A 123 11.82 -1.50 -19.21
CA ALA A 123 11.07 -2.74 -19.45
C ALA A 123 9.91 -2.91 -18.45
N TRP A 124 10.15 -2.62 -17.17
CA TRP A 124 9.08 -2.61 -16.16
C TRP A 124 8.01 -1.56 -16.45
N LEU A 125 8.40 -0.33 -16.77
CA LEU A 125 7.46 0.74 -17.12
C LEU A 125 6.63 0.37 -18.36
N ALA A 126 7.25 -0.22 -19.38
CA ALA A 126 6.58 -0.70 -20.59
C ALA A 126 5.61 -1.85 -20.29
N SER A 127 6.00 -2.82 -19.47
CA SER A 127 5.13 -3.93 -19.05
C SER A 127 3.87 -3.46 -18.31
N ARG A 128 3.91 -2.25 -17.76
CA ARG A 128 2.84 -1.63 -16.96
C ARG A 128 2.15 -0.48 -17.67
N HIS A 129 2.45 -0.21 -18.94
CA HIS A 129 1.86 0.89 -19.71
C HIS A 129 0.33 0.75 -19.80
N ASP A 130 -0.15 -0.45 -20.09
CA ASP A 130 -1.58 -0.75 -20.29
C ASP A 130 -2.21 -1.50 -19.10
N ASP A 131 -1.65 -1.34 -17.91
CA ASP A 131 -2.14 -2.03 -16.71
C ASP A 131 -3.48 -1.50 -16.17
N GLY A 132 -4.12 -0.56 -16.86
CA GLY A 132 -5.38 0.08 -16.48
C GLY A 132 -5.22 1.29 -15.54
N SER A 133 -4.00 1.60 -15.08
CA SER A 133 -3.76 2.73 -14.16
C SER A 133 -3.92 4.11 -14.81
N SER A 134 -3.86 4.18 -16.14
CA SER A 134 -4.05 5.38 -16.97
C SER A 134 -5.50 5.82 -17.10
N GLN A 135 -6.47 4.95 -16.75
CA GLN A 135 -7.89 5.28 -16.75
C GLN A 135 -8.20 6.45 -15.80
N PRO A 136 -9.31 7.18 -15.98
CA PRO A 136 -9.73 8.22 -15.03
C PRO A 136 -9.86 7.66 -13.61
N GLN A 137 -9.00 8.15 -12.71
CA GLN A 137 -8.92 7.70 -11.31
C GLN A 137 -9.65 8.61 -10.33
N LEU A 138 -10.63 9.37 -10.81
CA LEU A 138 -11.58 10.11 -9.98
C LEU A 138 -12.98 9.56 -10.21
N ASP A 139 -13.78 9.53 -9.16
CA ASP A 139 -15.18 9.13 -9.24
C ASP A 139 -16.12 10.33 -9.08
N SER A 140 -17.17 10.31 -9.89
CA SER A 140 -18.28 11.28 -9.88
C SER A 140 -19.64 10.60 -9.83
N LEU A 141 -19.70 9.27 -9.85
CA LEU A 141 -20.95 8.51 -9.78
C LEU A 141 -21.32 8.30 -8.31
N PHE A 142 -22.31 9.07 -7.84
CA PHE A 142 -22.82 8.95 -6.47
C PHE A 142 -24.33 8.74 -6.49
N SER A 143 -24.82 7.96 -5.53
CA SER A 143 -26.24 7.74 -5.33
C SER A 143 -26.74 8.48 -4.08
N ALA A 144 -27.95 9.02 -4.17
CA ALA A 144 -28.67 9.63 -3.05
C ALA A 144 -29.38 8.59 -2.16
N GLU A 145 -29.31 7.30 -2.51
CA GLU A 145 -29.93 6.22 -1.75
C GLU A 145 -29.13 5.88 -0.47
N PRO A 146 -29.80 5.43 0.61
CA PRO A 146 -29.14 4.93 1.81
C PRO A 146 -28.18 3.78 1.51
N GLY A 147 -27.03 3.75 2.19
CA GLY A 147 -26.02 2.71 2.02
C GLY A 147 -24.98 2.98 0.95
N HIS A 148 -25.19 3.95 0.05
CA HIS A 148 -24.20 4.29 -0.98
C HIS A 148 -23.17 5.31 -0.49
N HIS A 149 -21.94 5.20 -1.00
CA HIS A 149 -20.90 6.20 -0.77
C HIS A 149 -21.30 7.58 -1.31
N ARG A 150 -20.95 8.61 -0.56
CA ARG A 150 -21.16 10.01 -0.94
C ARG A 150 -19.92 10.84 -0.64
N PRO A 151 -19.67 11.90 -1.43
CA PRO A 151 -18.62 12.86 -1.12
C PRO A 151 -18.83 13.43 0.28
N ASP A 152 -17.73 13.62 1.02
CA ASP A 152 -17.78 14.33 2.29
C ASP A 152 -18.24 15.78 2.03
N PRO A 153 -19.36 16.24 2.62
CA PRO A 153 -19.89 17.59 2.41
C PRO A 153 -18.98 18.71 2.95
N VAL A 154 -17.99 18.37 3.78
CA VAL A 154 -17.04 19.33 4.37
C VAL A 154 -15.72 19.36 3.63
N SER A 155 -15.32 18.25 3.00
CA SER A 155 -14.06 18.17 2.29
C SER A 155 -14.24 18.55 0.82
N ASN A 156 -13.47 19.50 0.32
CA ASN A 156 -13.42 19.81 -1.12
C ASN A 156 -12.47 18.87 -1.88
N ARG A 157 -12.34 17.61 -1.44
CA ARG A 157 -11.44 16.63 -2.04
C ARG A 157 -12.23 15.73 -2.99
N PRO A 158 -11.76 15.51 -4.23
CA PRO A 158 -12.42 14.60 -5.14
C PRO A 158 -12.30 13.16 -4.63
N SER A 159 -13.31 12.34 -4.94
CA SER A 159 -13.26 10.91 -4.62
C SER A 159 -12.32 10.21 -5.60
N LEU A 160 -11.48 9.32 -5.09
CA LEU A 160 -10.66 8.46 -5.94
C LEU A 160 -11.57 7.52 -6.76
N GLY A 161 -11.07 6.97 -7.86
CA GLY A 161 -11.88 6.36 -8.92
C GLY A 161 -12.10 4.85 -8.76
N ARG A 162 -13.23 4.39 -9.30
CA ARG A 162 -13.64 2.97 -9.41
C ARG A 162 -12.67 2.12 -10.22
N ALA A 163 -12.02 2.75 -11.21
CA ALA A 163 -11.17 2.08 -12.18
C ALA A 163 -9.93 1.44 -11.54
N TRP A 164 -9.49 1.92 -10.37
CA TRP A 164 -8.31 1.38 -9.70
C TRP A 164 -8.45 -0.11 -9.33
N GLY A 165 -9.67 -0.55 -8.99
CA GLY A 165 -9.95 -1.96 -8.69
C GLY A 165 -9.88 -2.90 -9.90
N ARG A 166 -9.62 -2.35 -11.10
CA ARG A 166 -9.43 -3.10 -12.36
C ARG A 166 -8.00 -3.02 -12.87
N VAL A 167 -7.10 -2.40 -12.12
CA VAL A 167 -5.67 -2.37 -12.47
C VAL A 167 -5.12 -3.78 -12.40
N THR A 168 -4.27 -4.15 -13.36
CA THR A 168 -3.62 -5.47 -13.38
C THR A 168 -2.78 -5.63 -12.12
N PRO A 169 -2.92 -6.69 -11.32
CA PRO A 169 -2.08 -6.88 -10.14
C PRO A 169 -0.60 -7.16 -10.48
N PHE A 170 0.27 -7.20 -9.47
CA PHE A 170 1.71 -7.47 -9.57
C PHE A 170 2.07 -8.91 -9.21
N VAL A 171 1.45 -9.45 -8.15
CA VAL A 171 1.75 -10.77 -7.58
C VAL A 171 0.54 -11.68 -7.67
N ILE A 172 -0.63 -11.22 -7.22
CA ILE A 172 -1.87 -12.00 -7.26
C ILE A 172 -2.36 -12.16 -8.70
N SER A 173 -3.10 -13.24 -8.98
CA SER A 173 -3.63 -13.52 -10.31
C SER A 173 -5.02 -12.91 -10.49
N SER A 174 -5.84 -12.92 -9.43
CA SER A 174 -7.15 -12.30 -9.42
C SER A 174 -7.55 -11.87 -8.02
N VAL A 175 -8.01 -10.63 -7.88
CA VAL A 175 -8.56 -10.12 -6.61
C VAL A 175 -9.69 -10.99 -6.09
N THR A 176 -10.60 -11.45 -6.96
CA THR A 176 -11.79 -12.19 -6.54
C THR A 176 -11.49 -13.64 -6.13
N ALA A 177 -10.41 -14.23 -6.67
CA ALA A 177 -10.02 -15.60 -6.39
C ALA A 177 -9.04 -15.68 -5.21
N ASP A 178 -8.06 -14.77 -5.19
CA ASP A 178 -6.96 -14.81 -4.22
C ASP A 178 -7.29 -14.05 -2.93
N GLU A 179 -8.15 -13.02 -3.01
CA GLU A 179 -8.52 -12.14 -1.87
C GLU A 179 -10.04 -11.93 -1.77
N PRO A 180 -10.85 -13.00 -1.56
CA PRO A 180 -12.29 -12.89 -1.48
C PRO A 180 -12.72 -12.14 -0.21
N LEU A 181 -13.58 -11.13 -0.37
CA LEU A 181 -14.17 -10.40 0.75
C LEU A 181 -15.68 -10.59 0.76
N GLY A 182 -16.25 -10.98 1.90
CA GLY A 182 -17.70 -11.11 2.08
C GLY A 182 -18.44 -9.76 2.10
N PRO A 183 -19.76 -9.76 1.86
CA PRO A 183 -20.55 -8.53 1.85
C PRO A 183 -20.61 -7.90 3.26
N PRO A 184 -20.72 -6.57 3.35
CA PRO A 184 -20.92 -5.89 4.63
C PRO A 184 -22.26 -6.27 5.28
N PRO A 185 -22.42 -6.08 6.60
CA PRO A 185 -23.71 -6.24 7.26
C PRO A 185 -24.77 -5.34 6.62
N ALA A 186 -25.95 -5.90 6.36
CA ALA A 186 -27.06 -5.14 5.78
C ALA A 186 -27.54 -4.05 6.75
N LEU A 187 -28.02 -2.92 6.20
CA LEU A 187 -28.39 -1.72 6.96
C LEU A 187 -29.47 -1.96 8.03
N THR A 188 -30.30 -2.98 7.82
CA THR A 188 -31.41 -3.36 8.71
C THR A 188 -30.98 -4.30 9.85
N THR A 189 -29.72 -4.73 9.88
CA THR A 189 -29.22 -5.69 10.86
C THR A 189 -28.74 -5.02 12.13
N LYS A 190 -28.83 -5.73 13.26
CA LYS A 190 -28.25 -5.30 14.53
C LYS A 190 -26.74 -5.06 14.41
N ALA A 191 -26.02 -5.90 13.66
CA ALA A 191 -24.58 -5.78 13.46
C ALA A 191 -24.20 -4.43 12.84
N TYR A 192 -25.00 -3.94 11.90
CA TYR A 192 -24.80 -2.61 11.32
C TYR A 192 -25.10 -1.49 12.33
N ALA A 193 -26.19 -1.60 13.10
CA ALA A 193 -26.52 -0.61 14.13
C ALA A 193 -25.44 -0.50 15.21
N ASP A 194 -24.89 -1.63 15.65
CA ASP A 194 -23.80 -1.66 16.64
C ASP A 194 -22.51 -1.00 16.08
N ALA A 195 -22.16 -1.28 14.82
CA ALA A 195 -21.01 -0.66 14.17
C ALA A 195 -21.19 0.86 13.98
N TYR A 196 -22.42 1.29 13.68
CA TYR A 196 -22.76 2.72 13.59
C TYR A 196 -22.56 3.43 14.93
N ASP A 197 -23.07 2.85 16.02
CA ASP A 197 -22.97 3.44 17.36
C ASP A 197 -21.51 3.52 17.83
N ASP A 198 -20.70 2.50 17.54
CA ASP A 198 -19.27 2.51 17.85
C ASP A 198 -18.53 3.67 17.17
N VAL A 199 -18.72 3.84 15.85
CA VAL A 199 -18.14 4.96 15.10
C VAL A 199 -18.70 6.30 15.58
N PHE A 200 -19.97 6.36 15.96
CA PHE A 200 -20.59 7.58 16.47
C PHE A 200 -20.07 8.01 17.85
N VAL A 201 -19.69 7.07 18.71
CA VAL A 201 -19.15 7.35 20.05
C VAL A 201 -17.64 7.64 19.99
N ASN A 202 -16.91 6.88 19.17
CA ASN A 202 -15.44 6.94 19.12
C ASN A 202 -14.91 7.89 18.04
N GLY A 203 -15.68 8.21 17.00
CA GLY A 203 -15.27 9.10 15.90
C GLY A 203 -15.59 10.59 16.10
N ARG A 204 -15.97 11.00 17.31
CA ARG A 204 -16.31 12.41 17.63
C ARG A 204 -15.06 13.27 17.75
N ASN A 205 -15.18 14.53 17.29
CA ASN A 205 -14.12 15.53 17.45
C ASN A 205 -14.18 16.20 18.84
N ASN A 206 -14.19 15.40 19.91
CA ASN A 206 -14.19 15.89 21.30
C ASN A 206 -13.04 15.29 22.12
N ILE A 207 -11.94 14.90 21.46
CA ILE A 207 -10.79 14.19 22.07
C ILE A 207 -10.27 14.90 23.32
N ALA A 208 -10.19 16.23 23.30
CA ALA A 208 -9.68 17.03 24.43
C ALA A 208 -10.57 16.96 25.69
N GLU A 209 -11.85 16.62 25.55
CA GLU A 209 -12.81 16.51 26.66
C GLU A 209 -12.90 15.07 27.20
N ARG A 210 -12.25 14.10 26.55
CA ARG A 210 -12.30 12.67 26.89
C ARG A 210 -11.22 12.31 27.91
N THR A 211 -11.36 11.12 28.49
CA THR A 211 -10.43 10.57 29.49
C THR A 211 -9.02 10.42 28.92
N PRO A 212 -7.97 10.41 29.76
CA PRO A 212 -6.59 10.19 29.32
C PRO A 212 -6.42 8.93 28.46
N GLU A 213 -7.05 7.82 28.84
CA GLU A 213 -6.96 6.54 28.10
C GLU A 213 -7.53 6.68 26.69
N PHE A 214 -8.61 7.44 26.52
CA PHE A 214 -9.16 7.74 25.21
C PHE A 214 -8.21 8.63 24.38
N ARG A 215 -7.45 9.53 25.02
CA ARG A 215 -6.45 10.35 24.32
C ARG A 215 -5.26 9.52 23.86
N ASP A 216 -4.86 8.48 24.61
CA ASP A 216 -3.85 7.52 24.16
C ASP A 216 -4.35 6.73 22.95
N HIS A 217 -5.61 6.28 23.01
CA HIS A 217 -6.27 5.71 21.85
C HIS A 217 -6.28 6.67 20.68
N ALA A 218 -6.59 7.95 20.90
CA ALA A 218 -6.56 9.05 19.93
C ALA A 218 -5.17 9.23 19.28
N ALA A 219 -4.10 9.13 20.06
CA ALA A 219 -2.73 9.24 19.57
C ALA A 219 -2.39 8.12 18.58
N ILE A 220 -2.81 6.89 18.86
CA ILE A 220 -2.55 5.72 17.99
C ILE A 220 -3.12 5.92 16.58
N GLY A 221 -4.34 6.45 16.44
CA GLY A 221 -4.92 6.69 15.11
C GLY A 221 -4.32 7.87 14.38
N ILE A 222 -3.95 8.91 15.10
CA ILE A 222 -3.22 10.04 14.50
C ILE A 222 -1.89 9.55 13.97
N PHE A 223 -1.20 8.66 14.69
CA PHE A 223 0.05 8.05 14.27
C PHE A 223 -0.08 7.33 12.90
N TRP A 224 -1.18 6.59 12.67
CA TRP A 224 -1.47 5.93 11.39
C TRP A 224 -2.18 6.83 10.34
N GLY A 225 -2.29 8.13 10.61
CA GLY A 225 -3.03 9.13 9.83
C GLY A 225 -2.30 9.69 8.60
N TYR A 226 -1.65 8.84 7.80
CA TYR A 226 -0.91 9.22 6.59
C TYR A 226 -1.85 9.47 5.40
N ASP A 227 -2.66 10.52 5.45
CA ASP A 227 -3.76 10.74 4.52
C ASP A 227 -3.44 11.69 3.35
N GLY A 228 -2.23 11.59 2.80
CA GLY A 228 -1.77 12.48 1.72
C GLY A 228 -1.61 13.93 2.20
N SER A 229 -1.21 14.12 3.46
CA SER A 229 -0.96 15.45 4.02
C SER A 229 0.37 15.99 3.50
N SER A 230 0.45 17.32 3.36
CA SER A 230 1.67 18.02 2.95
C SER A 230 2.86 17.58 3.79
N ARG A 231 3.95 17.23 3.11
CA ARG A 231 5.23 16.72 3.64
C ARG A 231 5.17 15.38 4.38
N LEU A 232 4.00 14.75 4.46
CA LEU A 232 3.82 13.46 5.13
C LEU A 232 3.66 12.31 4.13
N GLY A 233 2.91 12.54 3.04
CA GLY A 233 2.62 11.52 2.03
C GLY A 233 1.50 10.55 2.43
N THR A 234 1.56 9.33 1.90
CA THR A 234 0.50 8.30 2.00
C THR A 234 0.93 7.09 2.85
N PRO A 235 0.01 6.18 3.23
CA PRO A 235 0.35 5.05 4.10
C PRO A 235 1.49 4.14 3.60
N PRO A 236 1.63 3.87 2.27
CA PRO A 236 2.78 3.12 1.77
C PRO A 236 4.13 3.68 2.20
N ARG A 237 4.25 5.01 2.38
CA ARG A 237 5.48 5.62 2.90
C ARG A 237 5.76 5.21 4.34
N LEU A 238 4.76 5.28 5.22
CA LEU A 238 4.90 4.88 6.62
C LEU A 238 5.32 3.42 6.75
N TYR A 239 4.68 2.53 5.99
CA TYR A 239 5.01 1.09 6.04
C TYR A 239 6.46 0.82 5.61
N ASN A 240 6.96 1.48 4.57
CA ASN A 240 8.37 1.39 4.19
C ASN A 240 9.31 1.94 5.27
N GLN A 241 8.95 3.04 5.94
CA GLN A 241 9.75 3.61 7.04
C GLN A 241 9.85 2.64 8.21
N ILE A 242 8.76 1.95 8.55
CA ILE A 242 8.76 0.94 9.61
C ILE A 242 9.71 -0.20 9.25
N VAL A 243 9.58 -0.78 8.05
CA VAL A 243 10.43 -1.91 7.63
C VAL A 243 11.91 -1.55 7.68
N VAL A 244 12.29 -0.40 7.13
CA VAL A 244 13.70 0.03 7.11
C VAL A 244 14.23 0.37 8.50
N SER A 245 13.37 0.71 9.46
CA SER A 245 13.76 0.99 10.85
C SER A 245 14.04 -0.26 11.69
N THR A 246 13.70 -1.46 11.20
CA THR A 246 13.90 -2.71 11.95
C THR A 246 15.36 -3.16 11.93
N THR A 247 15.83 -3.70 13.05
CA THR A 247 17.18 -4.26 13.18
C THR A 247 17.43 -5.43 12.24
N GLU A 248 16.38 -6.21 12.01
CA GLU A 248 16.34 -7.37 11.13
C GLU A 248 16.64 -6.96 9.71
N PHE A 249 15.99 -5.90 9.21
CA PHE A 249 16.24 -5.37 7.88
C PHE A 249 17.65 -4.78 7.75
N ALA A 250 18.12 -4.07 8.77
CA ALA A 250 19.47 -3.50 8.78
C ALA A 250 20.57 -4.57 8.71
N ALA A 251 20.33 -5.76 9.27
CA ALA A 251 21.25 -6.88 9.26
C ALA A 251 21.26 -7.69 7.94
N LEU A 252 20.31 -7.46 7.03
CA LEU A 252 20.20 -8.19 5.76
C LEU A 252 21.29 -7.80 4.76
N ALA A 253 21.68 -8.77 3.94
CA ALA A 253 22.51 -8.52 2.75
C ALA A 253 21.74 -7.73 1.69
N ALA A 254 22.45 -7.07 0.78
CA ALA A 254 21.87 -6.25 -0.29
C ALA A 254 20.80 -6.98 -1.12
N LYS A 255 21.06 -8.24 -1.49
CA LYS A 255 20.11 -9.10 -2.21
C LYS A 255 18.79 -9.27 -1.46
N ASP A 256 18.85 -9.43 -0.14
CA ASP A 256 17.71 -9.73 0.71
C ASP A 256 16.94 -8.45 1.03
N GLN A 257 17.65 -7.33 1.22
CA GLN A 257 17.04 -6.00 1.30
C GLN A 257 16.22 -5.67 0.05
N LEU A 258 16.75 -5.94 -1.15
CA LEU A 258 16.02 -5.75 -2.42
C LEU A 258 14.79 -6.65 -2.52
N ASN A 259 14.90 -7.92 -2.12
CA ASN A 259 13.76 -8.83 -2.11
C ASN A 259 12.67 -8.39 -1.14
N VAL A 260 13.03 -7.97 0.08
CA VAL A 260 12.07 -7.49 1.07
C VAL A 260 11.39 -6.21 0.58
N LEU A 261 12.15 -5.21 0.13
CA LEU A 261 11.59 -3.95 -0.36
C LEU A 261 10.69 -4.16 -1.60
N ALA A 262 11.06 -5.04 -2.52
CA ALA A 262 10.21 -5.38 -3.66
C ALA A 262 8.95 -6.12 -3.22
N ALA A 263 9.05 -7.09 -2.31
CA ALA A 263 7.92 -7.89 -1.84
C ALA A 263 6.89 -7.03 -1.10
N ILE A 264 7.32 -6.17 -0.17
CA ILE A 264 6.39 -5.32 0.59
C ILE A 264 5.68 -4.34 -0.34
N ASN A 265 6.38 -3.74 -1.31
CA ASN A 265 5.79 -2.73 -2.18
C ASN A 265 4.86 -3.37 -3.21
N ALA A 266 5.21 -4.53 -3.75
CA ALA A 266 4.31 -5.31 -4.61
C ALA A 266 3.05 -5.76 -3.85
N ALA A 267 3.20 -6.27 -2.62
CA ALA A 267 2.07 -6.65 -1.77
C ALA A 267 1.17 -5.46 -1.42
N MET A 268 1.75 -4.29 -1.13
CA MET A 268 0.98 -3.07 -0.86
C MET A 268 0.23 -2.56 -2.10
N ALA A 269 0.83 -2.68 -3.29
CA ALA A 269 0.15 -2.32 -4.53
C ALA A 269 -1.06 -3.23 -4.80
N ASP A 270 -0.89 -4.55 -4.64
CA ASP A 270 -1.99 -5.51 -4.82
C ASP A 270 -3.08 -5.36 -3.76
N ALA A 271 -2.70 -5.11 -2.50
CA ALA A 271 -3.64 -4.79 -1.44
C ALA A 271 -4.42 -3.50 -1.75
N GLY A 272 -3.78 -2.50 -2.36
CA GLY A 272 -4.44 -1.29 -2.86
C GLY A 272 -5.44 -1.60 -3.98
N ILE A 273 -5.09 -2.45 -4.93
CA ILE A 273 -5.98 -2.87 -6.02
C ILE A 273 -7.19 -3.64 -5.44
N ALA A 274 -6.96 -4.61 -4.56
CA ALA A 274 -8.00 -5.41 -3.93
C ALA A 274 -8.94 -4.57 -3.05
N ALA A 275 -8.38 -3.66 -2.24
CA ALA A 275 -9.17 -2.75 -1.42
C ALA A 275 -10.07 -1.86 -2.28
N TRP A 276 -9.56 -1.29 -3.38
CA TRP A 276 -10.38 -0.49 -4.29
C TRP A 276 -11.42 -1.31 -5.03
N HIS A 277 -11.09 -2.54 -5.44
CA HIS A 277 -12.06 -3.44 -6.06
C HIS A 277 -13.28 -3.65 -5.16
N TRP A 278 -13.07 -4.12 -3.94
CA TRP A 278 -14.17 -4.43 -3.02
C TRP A 278 -14.91 -3.18 -2.52
N LYS A 279 -14.22 -2.04 -2.40
CA LYS A 279 -14.86 -0.75 -2.06
C LYS A 279 -15.94 -0.36 -3.06
N TYR A 280 -15.69 -0.55 -4.36
CA TYR A 280 -16.64 -0.18 -5.42
C TYR A 280 -17.59 -1.32 -5.81
N VAL A 281 -17.24 -2.59 -5.54
CA VAL A 281 -18.18 -3.71 -5.68
C VAL A 281 -19.32 -3.58 -4.69
N TYR A 282 -19.01 -3.24 -3.43
CA TYR A 282 -20.03 -3.07 -2.40
C TYR A 282 -20.62 -1.66 -2.33
N ASP A 283 -19.97 -0.66 -2.95
CA ASP A 283 -20.34 0.76 -2.92
C ASP A 283 -20.65 1.31 -1.51
N LEU A 284 -20.04 0.66 -0.50
CA LEU A 284 -20.26 0.90 0.93
C LEU A 284 -19.00 1.57 1.50
N CYS A 285 -18.56 2.67 0.90
CA CYS A 285 -17.53 3.51 1.50
C CYS A 285 -18.20 4.54 2.38
N TRP A 286 -18.11 4.36 3.70
CA TRP A 286 -18.57 5.34 4.65
C TRP A 286 -17.39 6.26 5.02
N ALA A 287 -17.23 7.37 4.30
CA ALA A 287 -16.66 8.56 4.95
C ALA A 287 -17.73 9.00 5.98
N ARG A 288 -17.34 9.41 7.20
CA ARG A 288 -18.25 9.67 8.34
C ARG A 288 -19.67 10.05 7.90
N PRO A 289 -20.70 9.34 8.38
CA PRO A 289 -21.98 9.35 7.70
C PRO A 289 -22.47 10.78 7.47
N PRO A 290 -22.86 11.11 6.22
CA PRO A 290 -23.92 12.07 5.99
C PRO A 290 -25.15 11.72 6.85
N ALA A 291 -25.33 10.45 7.25
CA ALA A 291 -26.39 10.02 8.17
C ALA A 291 -26.35 10.67 9.58
N ILE A 292 -25.22 11.18 10.06
CA ILE A 292 -25.17 11.98 11.32
C ILE A 292 -25.69 13.41 11.09
N ARG A 293 -25.83 13.85 9.83
CA ARG A 293 -26.17 15.24 9.46
C ARG A 293 -27.36 15.41 8.50
N SER A 294 -27.87 14.37 7.87
CA SER A 294 -29.01 14.45 6.95
C SER A 294 -30.33 14.51 7.72
N PRO A 295 -31.11 15.61 7.67
CA PRO A 295 -32.42 15.73 8.31
C PRO A 295 -33.52 15.12 7.41
N GLY A 296 -33.31 13.91 6.90
CA GLY A 296 -34.29 13.18 6.10
C GLY A 296 -35.08 12.17 6.95
N PRO A 297 -36.35 11.89 6.63
CA PRO A 297 -37.13 10.89 7.34
C PRO A 297 -36.54 9.50 7.07
N TRP A 298 -35.82 8.98 8.05
CA TRP A 298 -35.43 7.57 8.06
C TRP A 298 -36.66 6.72 8.40
N PRO A 299 -36.84 5.54 7.78
CA PRO A 299 -37.83 4.59 8.25
C PRO A 299 -37.53 4.28 9.72
N ALA A 300 -38.55 4.38 10.56
CA ALA A 300 -38.43 4.22 12.00
C ALA A 300 -37.69 2.91 12.32
N LEU A 301 -36.52 3.04 12.95
CA LEU A 301 -35.88 1.92 13.64
C LEU A 301 -36.88 1.39 14.68
N PRO A 302 -37.01 0.06 14.87
CA PRO A 302 -37.97 -0.49 15.81
C PRO A 302 -37.74 0.10 17.20
N GLU A 303 -38.80 0.72 17.69
CA GLU A 303 -38.87 1.59 18.85
C GLU A 303 -38.41 0.85 20.11
N ARG A 304 -37.37 1.37 20.78
CA ARG A 304 -36.97 0.89 22.11
C ARG A 304 -37.76 1.67 23.17
N THR A 305 -38.71 1.00 23.81
CA THR A 305 -39.37 1.46 25.02
C THR A 305 -38.34 1.74 26.12
N SER A 306 -38.16 3.00 26.51
CA SER A 306 -38.31 3.51 27.89
C SER A 306 -37.66 4.90 28.06
N ARG A 307 -38.52 5.91 28.23
CA ARG A 307 -38.43 7.13 29.10
C ARG A 307 -37.02 7.63 29.47
N ARG A 308 -36.66 8.91 29.33
CA ARG A 308 -37.31 10.07 29.97
C ARG A 308 -36.95 11.39 29.27
N THR A 309 -37.95 12.26 29.26
CA THR A 309 -38.04 13.61 28.68
C THR A 309 -37.18 14.67 29.36
N SER A 310 -36.55 15.54 28.55
CA SER A 310 -36.56 17.01 28.76
C SER A 310 -35.97 17.77 27.54
N ARG A 311 -36.75 18.73 27.03
CA ARG A 311 -36.39 19.82 26.10
C ARG A 311 -36.20 21.13 26.92
N PRO A 312 -35.90 22.31 26.33
CA PRO A 312 -34.81 22.68 25.40
C PRO A 312 -34.04 23.93 25.91
N ILE A 313 -32.77 24.16 25.50
CA ILE A 313 -32.15 25.49 25.61
C ILE A 313 -31.50 25.90 24.28
N ARG A 314 -31.87 27.12 23.83
CA ARG A 314 -31.45 27.82 22.60
C ARG A 314 -30.13 28.59 22.80
N ARG A 315 -29.39 28.72 21.68
CA ARG A 315 -28.32 29.71 21.34
C ARG A 315 -26.99 29.52 22.11
N VAL A 316 -25.81 29.53 21.48
CA VAL A 316 -25.19 30.57 20.62
C VAL A 316 -24.14 29.95 19.65
N MET A 317 -24.07 30.46 18.40
CA MET A 317 -23.00 30.27 17.40
C MET A 317 -21.67 30.87 17.90
N ARG A 318 -20.44 30.37 17.66
CA ARG A 318 -19.67 30.17 16.39
C ARG A 318 -18.18 29.96 16.81
N PRO A 319 -17.20 29.83 15.89
CA PRO A 319 -16.86 28.71 15.01
C PRO A 319 -15.56 27.98 15.46
N SER A 320 -15.31 26.72 15.09
CA SER A 320 -13.95 26.20 14.81
C SER A 320 -13.90 24.71 14.39
N ALA A 321 -13.35 24.50 13.19
CA ALA A 321 -12.59 23.36 12.65
C ALA A 321 -12.98 21.88 12.99
N PRO A 322 -13.35 21.06 11.99
CA PRO A 322 -13.71 19.65 12.18
C PRO A 322 -12.67 18.66 11.59
N LEU A 323 -12.27 17.61 12.32
CA LEU A 323 -11.49 16.46 11.78
C LEU A 323 -11.81 15.12 12.47
N ALA A 324 -12.01 14.03 11.69
CA ALA A 324 -12.12 12.57 12.01
C ALA A 324 -12.66 11.70 10.81
N SER A 325 -12.76 10.38 11.03
CA SER A 325 -12.37 9.10 10.32
C SER A 325 -13.48 8.16 9.83
N ARG A 326 -13.31 6.98 9.18
CA ARG A 326 -12.37 6.15 8.32
C ARG A 326 -13.21 4.86 8.00
N PRO A 327 -12.89 4.01 6.99
CA PRO A 327 -11.94 2.89 7.17
C PRO A 327 -10.81 2.87 6.11
N SER A 328 -9.60 2.58 6.57
CA SER A 328 -8.31 2.64 5.85
C SER A 328 -8.30 1.81 4.56
N PRO A 329 -7.76 2.34 3.44
CA PRO A 329 -6.32 2.66 3.28
C PRO A 329 -6.15 4.17 3.04
N GLY A 330 -5.63 4.89 4.04
CA GLY A 330 -5.31 6.31 3.91
C GLY A 330 -6.51 7.19 3.53
N CYS A 331 -7.60 7.10 4.30
CA CYS A 331 -8.74 8.01 4.12
C CYS A 331 -8.42 9.39 4.70
N SER A 332 -8.07 10.31 3.81
CA SER A 332 -8.34 11.77 3.87
C SER A 332 -8.74 12.30 5.26
N ARG A 333 -7.74 12.46 6.12
CA ARG A 333 -7.71 13.17 7.40
C ARG A 333 -8.56 12.55 8.51
N SER A 334 -7.94 11.73 9.35
CA SER A 334 -8.63 11.32 10.58
C SER A 334 -7.87 10.55 11.68
N GLY A 335 -8.17 10.94 12.94
CA GLY A 335 -7.82 10.21 14.18
C GLY A 335 -8.62 8.91 14.39
N PRO A 336 -8.32 8.12 15.42
CA PRO A 336 -8.69 6.70 15.56
C PRO A 336 -10.07 6.49 16.14
N ALA A 337 -10.69 5.42 15.69
CA ALA A 337 -11.50 4.57 16.54
C ALA A 337 -10.71 3.25 16.73
N ILE A 338 -10.55 2.84 17.99
CA ILE A 338 -9.98 1.54 18.37
C ILE A 338 -11.15 0.63 18.75
N SER A 339 -11.24 -0.52 18.10
CA SER A 339 -11.90 -1.70 18.67
C SER A 339 -10.82 -2.67 19.16
N SER A 340 -10.94 -3.08 20.43
CA SER A 340 -10.04 -4.00 21.14
C SER A 340 -10.54 -5.46 21.01
N PRO A 341 -9.79 -6.49 21.44
CA PRO A 341 -9.40 -7.59 20.56
C PRO A 341 -10.07 -8.90 20.98
N ARG A 342 -10.92 -9.46 20.12
CA ARG A 342 -11.24 -10.89 20.20
C ARG A 342 -11.33 -11.47 18.81
N SER A 343 -10.58 -12.55 18.62
CA SER A 343 -10.75 -13.56 17.57
C SER A 343 -10.12 -13.26 16.21
N CYS A 344 -8.80 -13.43 16.12
CA CYS A 344 -8.18 -14.06 14.95
C CYS A 344 -6.82 -14.66 15.38
N PRO A 345 -6.70 -15.99 15.53
CA PRO A 345 -5.41 -16.63 15.73
C PRO A 345 -4.60 -16.52 14.44
N MET A 346 -3.42 -15.89 14.50
CA MET A 346 -2.42 -15.98 13.45
C MET A 346 -1.95 -17.43 13.35
N SER A 347 -2.43 -18.18 12.35
CA SER A 347 -1.80 -19.42 11.93
C SER A 347 -0.47 -19.08 11.27
N SER A 348 0.63 -19.39 11.95
CA SER A 348 1.98 -19.35 11.40
C SER A 348 2.11 -20.41 10.30
N THR A 349 1.92 -20.01 9.06
CA THR A 349 2.34 -20.83 7.91
C THR A 349 3.07 -19.91 6.94
N ALA A 350 4.38 -19.83 7.12
CA ALA A 350 5.28 -19.27 6.13
C ALA A 350 5.19 -20.13 4.85
N PRO A 351 5.13 -19.53 3.65
CA PRO A 351 5.27 -20.30 2.42
C PRO A 351 6.69 -20.89 2.37
N ARG A 352 6.78 -22.21 2.44
CA ARG A 352 8.02 -22.95 2.16
C ARG A 352 8.33 -22.81 0.68
N TRP A 353 9.39 -22.08 0.38
CA TRP A 353 10.04 -22.13 -0.93
C TRP A 353 10.80 -23.46 -1.03
N THR A 354 10.25 -24.43 -1.75
CA THR A 354 10.94 -25.68 -2.06
C THR A 354 11.96 -25.43 -3.16
N THR A 355 13.24 -25.48 -2.81
CA THR A 355 14.35 -25.60 -3.74
C THR A 355 14.41 -27.05 -4.25
N THR A 356 13.95 -27.30 -5.47
CA THR A 356 14.25 -28.54 -6.18
C THR A 356 15.70 -28.49 -6.65
N ALA A 357 16.60 -29.04 -5.84
CA ALA A 357 17.94 -29.38 -6.27
C ALA A 357 17.91 -30.75 -6.95
N SER A 358 18.07 -30.78 -8.27
CA SER A 358 18.37 -31.99 -9.04
C SER A 358 19.86 -32.33 -8.85
N SER A 359 20.15 -33.35 -8.06
CA SER A 359 21.48 -33.98 -8.03
C SER A 359 21.42 -35.35 -8.69
N GLY A 360 21.86 -35.40 -9.94
CA GLY A 360 22.27 -36.66 -10.56
C GLY A 360 23.71 -36.99 -10.17
N ARG A 361 23.96 -38.19 -9.63
CA ARG A 361 25.16 -38.97 -9.94
C ARG A 361 25.04 -40.44 -9.49
N ALA A 362 25.01 -41.29 -10.50
CA ALA A 362 25.76 -42.54 -10.67
C ALA A 362 26.07 -43.44 -9.44
N GLY A 363 25.46 -44.63 -9.46
CA GLY A 363 26.20 -45.89 -9.53
C GLY A 363 26.75 -46.48 -8.23
N SER A 364 26.05 -47.46 -7.66
CA SER A 364 26.72 -48.63 -7.08
C SER A 364 25.86 -49.90 -7.17
N ARG A 365 26.57 -50.96 -7.52
CA ARG A 365 26.17 -52.32 -7.91
C ARG A 365 25.19 -53.01 -6.95
N SER A 366 24.13 -53.61 -7.50
CA SER A 366 23.34 -54.66 -6.86
C SER A 366 23.83 -56.04 -7.33
N SER A 367 24.37 -56.83 -6.40
CA SER A 367 24.52 -58.28 -6.59
C SER A 367 24.39 -58.97 -5.23
N ARG A 368 23.18 -59.45 -4.93
CA ARG A 368 22.97 -60.50 -3.91
C ARG A 368 22.00 -61.54 -4.47
N TRP A 369 22.58 -62.69 -4.80
CA TRP A 369 21.91 -63.96 -4.99
C TRP A 369 22.62 -64.99 -4.10
N ASN A 370 21.83 -65.90 -3.50
CA ASN A 370 22.20 -67.12 -2.74
C ASN A 370 22.79 -66.91 -1.34
N ARG A 371 22.47 -67.68 -0.28
CA ARG A 371 21.77 -68.97 -0.06
C ARG A 371 21.44 -69.03 1.45
N ALA A 372 20.24 -69.45 1.87
CA ALA A 372 19.86 -70.78 2.38
C ALA A 372 19.93 -70.99 3.91
N SER A 373 18.88 -71.68 4.41
CA SER A 373 18.75 -72.48 5.65
C SER A 373 18.84 -71.72 6.99
N ARG A 374 17.96 -71.90 7.98
CA ARG A 374 17.00 -72.96 8.34
C ARG A 374 15.73 -72.34 8.93
#